data_AF-A0A671EAM9-F1
#
_entry.id   AF-A0A671EAM9-F1
#
_cell.length_a   1.000
_cell.length_b   1.000
_cell.length_c   1.000
_cell.angle_alpha   90.00
_cell.angle_beta   90.00
_cell.angle_gamma   90.00
#
_symmetry.space_group_name_H-M   'P 1'
#
loop_
_entity.id
_entity.type
_entity.pdbx_description
1 polymer ?
#
loop_
_entity_poly.entity_id
_entity_poly.type
_entity_poly.pdbx_seq_one_letter_code
_entity_poly.pdbx_strand_id
1 'polypeptide(L)'
;MAAMDVVSAPLTLELLPTDTLLLILSFLDYQDLINCCYVSRRLHQLASHDPLWRRHCKKYWLISEEEKAQKNQCWKSLFIDTYSDVGRYIDHYAAIKKAWADLRKYLEPRPPQMALSLQGDSPTAPGSLMPQEIP
;
A
#
# COMPACT_ATOMS: atom_id res chain seq x y z
N MET A 1 1.20 14.98 -58.51
CA MET A 1 0.80 14.80 -57.09
C MET A 1 0.68 13.31 -56.85
N ALA A 2 1.66 12.69 -56.19
CA ALA A 2 1.55 11.30 -55.74
C ALA A 2 0.77 11.32 -54.41
N ALA A 3 -0.42 10.72 -54.42
CA ALA A 3 -1.18 10.47 -53.21
C ALA A 3 -0.32 9.59 -52.30
N MET A 4 0.04 10.13 -51.14
CA MET A 4 0.72 9.41 -50.10
C MET A 4 -0.30 8.45 -49.51
N ASP A 5 -0.27 7.21 -50.00
CA ASP A 5 -0.98 6.11 -49.37
C ASP A 5 -0.29 5.85 -48.04
N VAL A 6 -0.69 6.61 -47.01
CA VAL A 6 -0.38 6.29 -45.63
C VAL A 6 -1.21 5.04 -45.35
N VAL A 7 -0.63 3.90 -45.69
CA VAL A 7 -1.03 2.61 -45.14
C VAL A 7 -0.99 2.81 -43.64
N SER A 8 -2.16 3.02 -43.04
CA SER A 8 -2.31 3.06 -41.59
C SER A 8 -2.02 1.65 -41.12
N ALA A 9 -0.73 1.38 -40.88
CA ALA A 9 -0.30 0.15 -40.26
C ALA A 9 -1.10 0.00 -38.97
N PRO A 10 -1.75 -1.15 -38.72
CA PRO A 10 -2.55 -1.32 -37.52
C PRO A 10 -1.66 -1.06 -36.32
N LEU A 11 -1.98 -0.01 -35.57
CA LEU A 11 -1.26 0.34 -34.34
C LEU A 11 -1.55 -0.76 -33.32
N THR A 12 -0.62 -1.69 -33.16
CA THR A 12 -0.73 -2.75 -32.17
C THR A 12 -0.04 -2.34 -30.87
N LEU A 13 -0.54 -2.88 -29.77
CA LEU A 13 0.00 -2.64 -28.43
C LEU A 13 1.46 -3.12 -28.30
N GLU A 14 1.87 -4.05 -29.16
CA GLU A 14 3.25 -4.57 -29.25
C GLU A 14 4.23 -3.64 -29.95
N LEU A 15 3.77 -2.60 -30.66
CA LEU A 15 4.66 -1.63 -31.30
C LEU A 15 4.97 -0.44 -30.38
N LEU A 16 4.26 -0.31 -29.26
CA LEU A 16 4.49 0.76 -28.29
C LEU A 16 5.84 0.59 -27.58
N PRO A 17 6.51 1.69 -27.18
CA PRO A 17 7.65 1.64 -26.29
C PRO A 17 7.31 1.03 -24.93
N THR A 18 8.31 0.43 -24.29
CA THR A 18 8.16 -0.22 -22.98
C THR A 18 7.68 0.75 -21.89
N ASP A 19 8.23 1.95 -21.83
CA ASP A 19 7.86 2.95 -20.81
C ASP A 19 6.40 3.38 -20.94
N THR A 20 5.92 3.55 -22.18
CA THR A 20 4.52 3.89 -22.46
C THR A 20 3.58 2.77 -22.01
N LEU A 21 3.96 1.51 -22.24
CA LEU A 21 3.18 0.37 -21.76
C LEU A 21 3.18 0.27 -20.23
N LEU A 22 4.33 0.47 -19.58
CA LEU A 22 4.40 0.48 -18.11
C LEU A 22 3.54 1.59 -17.52
N LEU A 23 3.50 2.77 -18.16
CA LEU A 23 2.62 3.85 -17.77
C LEU A 23 1.14 3.44 -17.89
N ILE A 24 0.74 2.85 -19.01
CA ILE A 24 -0.64 2.34 -19.20
C ILE A 24 -0.98 1.31 -18.12
N LEU A 25 -0.11 0.32 -17.90
CA LEU A 25 -0.30 -0.72 -16.89
C LEU A 25 -0.39 -0.15 -15.46
N SER A 26 0.23 1.00 -15.19
CA SER A 26 0.18 1.66 -13.87
C SER A 26 -1.20 2.21 -13.48
N PHE A 27 -2.11 2.34 -14.45
CA PHE A 27 -3.50 2.75 -14.24
C PHE A 27 -4.45 1.58 -14.01
N LEU A 28 -4.02 0.36 -14.27
CA LEU A 28 -4.85 -0.84 -14.10
C LEU A 28 -4.97 -1.20 -12.62
N ASP A 29 -6.09 -1.83 -12.26
CA ASP A 29 -6.22 -2.49 -10.97
C ASP A 29 -5.53 -3.86 -10.99
N TYR A 30 -5.33 -4.42 -9.80
CA TYR A 30 -4.55 -5.64 -9.63
C TYR A 30 -5.12 -6.84 -10.42
N GLN A 31 -6.44 -6.93 -10.59
CA GLN A 31 -7.09 -8.00 -11.35
C GLN A 31 -6.72 -7.91 -12.84
N ASP A 32 -6.85 -6.71 -13.42
CA ASP A 32 -6.51 -6.48 -14.82
C ASP A 32 -5.02 -6.68 -15.06
N LEU A 33 -4.17 -6.28 -14.12
CA LEU A 33 -2.74 -6.50 -14.18
C LEU A 33 -2.38 -8.00 -14.17
N ILE A 34 -3.08 -8.82 -13.38
CA ILE A 34 -2.96 -10.28 -13.41
C ILE A 34 -3.40 -10.82 -14.77
N ASN A 35 -4.53 -10.35 -15.30
CA ASN A 35 -5.03 -10.78 -16.61
C ASN A 35 -4.02 -10.47 -17.72
N CYS A 36 -3.40 -9.29 -17.69
CA CYS A 36 -2.32 -8.92 -18.62
C CYS A 36 -1.11 -9.88 -18.55
N CYS A 37 -0.86 -10.51 -17.41
CA CYS A 37 0.20 -11.52 -17.28
C CYS A 37 -0.05 -12.79 -18.11
N TYR A 38 -1.29 -13.04 -18.53
CA TYR A 38 -1.68 -14.22 -19.31
C TYR A 38 -1.89 -13.92 -20.81
N VAL A 39 -1.86 -12.66 -21.24
CA VAL A 39 -2.14 -12.27 -22.63
C VAL A 39 -0.94 -12.51 -23.55
N SER A 40 0.24 -12.01 -23.19
CA SER A 40 1.46 -12.17 -24.00
C SER A 40 2.71 -12.22 -23.12
N ARG A 41 3.81 -12.79 -23.65
CA ARG A 41 5.10 -12.85 -22.93
C ARG A 41 5.62 -11.46 -22.56
N ARG A 42 5.45 -10.50 -23.46
CA ARG A 42 5.89 -9.12 -23.23
C ARG A 42 5.05 -8.46 -22.13
N LEU A 43 3.72 -8.58 -22.21
CA LEU A 43 2.84 -8.05 -21.17
C LEU A 43 3.07 -8.74 -19.83
N HIS A 44 3.39 -10.03 -19.81
CA HIS A 44 3.79 -10.74 -18.60
C HIS A 44 5.00 -10.10 -17.92
N GLN A 45 6.07 -9.83 -18.68
CA GLN A 45 7.27 -9.20 -18.13
C GLN A 45 6.97 -7.81 -17.56
N LEU A 46 6.20 -7.00 -18.29
CA LEU A 46 5.87 -5.63 -17.88
C LEU A 46 4.88 -5.59 -16.71
N ALA A 47 3.82 -6.40 -16.74
CA ALA A 47 2.84 -6.49 -15.67
C ALA A 47 3.41 -7.13 -14.40
N SER A 48 4.52 -7.87 -14.51
CA SER A 48 5.27 -8.39 -13.36
C SER A 48 6.23 -7.39 -12.74
N HIS A 49 6.34 -6.17 -13.29
CA HIS A 49 7.30 -5.18 -12.82
C HIS A 49 6.95 -4.69 -11.40
N ASP A 50 7.92 -4.82 -10.49
CA ASP A 50 7.74 -4.66 -9.04
C ASP A 50 7.10 -3.32 -8.58
N PRO A 51 7.45 -2.16 -9.17
CA PRO A 51 6.82 -0.88 -8.85
C PRO A 51 5.30 -0.82 -9.05
N LEU A 52 4.75 -1.59 -10.00
CA LEU A 52 3.31 -1.65 -10.23
C LEU A 52 2.60 -2.25 -9.00
N TRP A 53 3.18 -3.33 -8.45
CA TRP A 53 2.66 -4.04 -7.29
C TRP A 53 2.89 -3.28 -5.99
N ARG A 54 3.96 -2.48 -5.88
CA ARG A 54 4.20 -1.59 -4.73
C ARG A 54 3.02 -0.67 -4.47
N ARG A 55 2.45 -0.08 -5.53
CA ARG A 55 1.28 0.80 -5.42
C ARG A 55 0.08 0.05 -4.87
N HIS A 56 -0.18 -1.16 -5.37
CA HIS A 56 -1.30 -1.98 -4.89
C HIS A 56 -1.09 -2.44 -3.45
N CYS A 57 0.10 -2.89 -3.06
CA CYS A 57 0.39 -3.25 -1.66
C CYS A 57 0.12 -2.07 -0.71
N LYS A 58 0.55 -0.85 -1.08
CA LYS A 58 0.32 0.36 -0.28
C LYS A 58 -1.16 0.76 -0.20
N LYS A 59 -1.89 0.69 -1.31
CA LYS A 59 -3.31 1.10 -1.40
C LYS A 59 -4.22 0.32 -0.44
N TYR A 60 -3.84 -0.91 -0.11
CA TYR A 60 -4.82 -1.99 -0.03
C TYR A 60 -4.46 -2.88 1.18
N TRP A 61 -3.16 -3.05 1.44
CA TRP A 61 -2.61 -3.67 2.65
C TRP A 61 -1.83 -2.67 3.52
N LEU A 62 -1.59 -1.43 3.06
CA LEU A 62 -0.83 -0.41 3.81
C LEU A 62 0.52 -0.93 4.33
N ILE A 63 1.18 -1.78 3.55
CA ILE A 63 2.47 -2.37 3.89
C ILE A 63 3.54 -1.27 3.85
N SER A 64 4.31 -1.16 4.92
CA SER A 64 5.41 -0.20 5.01
C SER A 64 6.66 -0.70 4.28
N GLU A 65 7.59 0.20 3.95
CA GLU A 65 8.85 -0.22 3.32
C GLU A 65 9.68 -1.09 4.27
N GLU A 66 9.55 -0.87 5.58
CA GLU A 66 10.22 -1.61 6.64
C GLU A 66 9.70 -3.06 6.73
N GLU A 67 8.37 -3.25 6.67
CA GLU A 67 7.76 -4.59 6.62
C GLU A 67 8.19 -5.35 5.36
N LYS A 68 8.28 -4.66 4.21
CA LYS A 68 8.79 -5.27 2.97
C LYS A 68 10.26 -5.63 3.08
N ALA A 69 11.08 -4.78 3.70
CA ALA A 69 12.52 -5.02 3.89
C ALA A 69 12.78 -6.27 4.74
N GLN A 70 11.94 -6.51 5.76
CA GLN A 70 12.04 -7.70 6.60
C GLN A 70 11.70 -9.01 5.86
N LYS A 71 10.75 -8.98 4.91
CA LYS A 71 10.29 -10.17 4.20
C LYS A 71 11.19 -10.61 3.04
N ASN A 72 12.15 -9.78 2.61
CA ASN A 72 13.09 -10.05 1.51
C ASN A 72 12.44 -10.62 0.22
N GLN A 73 11.20 -10.20 -0.05
CA GLN A 73 10.40 -10.62 -1.20
C GLN A 73 10.15 -9.43 -2.14
N CYS A 74 9.77 -9.69 -3.39
CA CYS A 74 9.30 -8.64 -4.29
C CYS A 74 7.85 -8.26 -3.92
N TRP A 75 7.43 -7.04 -4.27
CA TRP A 75 6.07 -6.56 -4.01
C TRP A 75 5.01 -7.44 -4.67
N LYS A 76 5.27 -7.99 -5.85
CA LYS A 76 4.34 -8.90 -6.52
C LYS A 76 4.10 -10.18 -5.72
N SER A 77 5.16 -10.87 -5.28
CA SER A 77 5.00 -12.10 -4.49
C SER A 77 4.32 -11.80 -3.16
N LEU A 78 4.71 -10.72 -2.50
CA LEU A 78 4.09 -10.31 -1.24
C LEU A 78 2.60 -10.02 -1.40
N PHE A 79 2.20 -9.36 -2.49
CA PHE A 79 0.80 -9.13 -2.81
C PHE A 79 0.05 -10.46 -3.01
N ILE A 80 0.61 -11.39 -3.77
CA ILE A 80 -0.02 -12.69 -4.05
C ILE A 80 -0.18 -13.50 -2.76
N ASP A 81 0.87 -13.61 -1.95
CA ASP A 81 0.86 -14.35 -0.68
C ASP A 81 -0.18 -13.77 0.30
N THR A 82 -0.23 -12.45 0.40
CA THR A 82 -1.23 -11.80 1.27
C THR A 82 -2.65 -11.85 0.68
N TYR A 83 -2.78 -11.86 -0.65
CA TYR A 83 -4.06 -12.02 -1.32
C TYR A 83 -4.63 -13.43 -1.17
N SER A 84 -3.79 -14.48 -1.15
CA SER A 84 -4.28 -15.84 -0.89
C SER A 84 -4.90 -15.99 0.49
N ASP A 85 -4.39 -15.25 1.49
CA ASP A 85 -4.89 -15.33 2.86
C ASP A 85 -6.14 -14.48 3.09
N VAL A 86 -6.12 -13.21 2.67
CA VAL A 86 -7.16 -12.22 3.02
C VAL A 86 -7.79 -11.50 1.81
N GLY A 87 -7.37 -11.83 0.58
CA GLY A 87 -7.78 -11.15 -0.64
C GLY A 87 -9.28 -11.19 -0.92
N ARG A 88 -10.00 -12.20 -0.40
CA ARG A 88 -11.48 -12.29 -0.51
C ARG A 88 -12.20 -11.08 0.09
N TYR A 89 -11.59 -10.42 1.09
CA TYR A 89 -12.16 -9.27 1.78
C TYR A 89 -11.32 -8.01 1.58
N ILE A 90 -10.49 -7.97 0.53
CA ILE A 90 -9.56 -6.89 0.20
C ILE A 90 -10.21 -5.49 0.35
N ASP A 91 -11.38 -5.29 -0.22
CA ASP A 91 -12.03 -3.98 -0.24
C ASP A 91 -12.52 -3.57 1.15
N HIS A 92 -12.98 -4.53 1.95
CA HIS A 92 -13.41 -4.30 3.33
C HIS A 92 -12.21 -4.03 4.25
N TYR A 93 -11.12 -4.78 4.09
CA TYR A 93 -9.88 -4.55 4.85
C TYR A 93 -9.30 -3.18 4.54
N ALA A 94 -9.26 -2.78 3.27
CA ALA A 94 -8.78 -1.47 2.88
C ALA A 94 -9.62 -0.34 3.53
N ALA A 95 -10.95 -0.47 3.53
CA ALA A 95 -11.84 0.49 4.17
C ALA A 95 -11.63 0.56 5.69
N ILE A 96 -11.59 -0.58 6.38
CA ILE A 96 -11.39 -0.66 7.83
C ILE A 96 -10.02 -0.13 8.23
N LYS A 97 -8.96 -0.54 7.50
CA LYS A 97 -7.60 -0.14 7.81
C LYS A 97 -7.38 1.36 7.56
N LYS A 98 -8.02 1.92 6.53
CA LYS A 98 -8.05 3.37 6.30
C LYS A 98 -8.75 4.11 7.44
N ALA A 99 -9.96 3.68 7.81
CA ALA A 99 -10.69 4.29 8.91
C ALA A 99 -9.90 4.26 10.23
N TRP A 100 -9.20 3.15 10.51
CA TRP A 100 -8.34 3.04 11.68
C TRP A 100 -7.12 3.97 11.63
N ALA A 101 -6.49 4.14 10.46
CA ALA A 101 -5.40 5.09 10.29
C ALA A 101 -5.87 6.54 10.50
N ASP A 102 -7.06 6.88 9.98
CA ASP A 102 -7.68 8.19 10.17
C ASP A 102 -7.99 8.45 11.65
N LEU A 103 -8.50 7.45 12.37
CA LEU A 103 -8.72 7.53 13.82
C LEU A 103 -7.41 7.75 14.58
N ARG A 104 -6.36 7.00 14.28
CA ARG A 104 -5.05 7.19 14.92
C ARG A 104 -4.51 8.60 14.71
N LYS A 105 -4.54 9.10 13.47
CA LYS A 105 -4.10 10.46 13.13
C LYS A 105 -4.93 11.53 13.86
N TYR A 106 -6.22 11.29 14.05
CA TYR A 106 -7.09 12.19 14.80
C TYR A 106 -6.77 12.20 16.31
N LEU A 107 -6.45 11.03 16.87
CA LEU A 107 -6.18 10.85 18.30
C LEU A 107 -4.75 11.26 18.70
N GLU A 108 -3.81 11.32 17.75
CA GLU A 108 -2.41 11.69 17.98
C GLU A 108 -2.22 13.13 18.54
N PRO A 109 -2.91 14.18 18.02
CA PRO A 109 -2.85 15.53 18.61
C PRO A 109 -3.80 15.76 19.79
N ARG A 110 -4.81 14.90 19.99
CA ARG A 110 -5.76 14.97 21.11
C ARG A 110 -6.04 13.56 21.64
N PRO A 111 -5.25 13.06 22.61
CA PRO A 111 -5.69 11.90 23.36
C PRO A 111 -7.05 12.24 24.00
N PRO A 112 -8.05 11.35 23.92
CA PRO A 112 -9.39 11.65 24.41
C PRO A 112 -9.30 11.98 25.90
N GLN A 113 -9.98 13.04 26.35
CA GLN A 113 -9.93 13.48 27.75
C GLN A 113 -10.31 12.37 28.74
N MET A 114 -11.07 11.35 28.31
CA MET A 114 -11.32 10.13 29.08
C MET A 114 -10.05 9.38 29.53
N ALA A 115 -8.96 9.40 28.74
CA ALA A 115 -7.69 8.80 29.14
C ALA A 115 -6.99 9.59 30.27
N LEU A 116 -7.20 10.92 30.32
CA LEU A 116 -6.74 11.79 31.41
C LEU A 116 -7.63 11.64 32.64
N SER A 117 -8.95 11.47 32.47
CA SER A 117 -9.88 11.22 33.57
C SER A 117 -9.60 9.90 34.29
N LEU A 118 -9.07 8.88 33.62
CA LEU A 118 -8.64 7.62 34.23
C LEU A 118 -7.32 7.74 35.04
N GLN A 119 -6.54 8.81 34.83
CA GLN A 119 -5.40 9.16 35.70
C GLN A 119 -5.81 10.11 36.84
N GLY A 120 -7.07 10.50 36.92
CA GLY A 120 -7.58 11.57 37.77
C GLY A 120 -8.05 11.15 39.16
N ASP A 121 -7.88 9.90 39.59
CA ASP A 121 -8.20 9.48 40.96
C ASP A 121 -7.10 8.58 41.56
N SER A 122 -6.07 9.23 42.08
CA SER A 122 -5.33 8.76 43.25
C SER A 122 -5.30 9.90 44.28
N PRO A 123 -6.31 10.01 45.16
CA PRO A 123 -6.31 10.98 46.25
C PRO A 123 -5.79 10.34 47.54
N THR A 124 -4.52 10.56 47.87
CA THR A 124 -3.92 10.56 49.24
C THR A 124 -2.42 10.79 49.08
N ALA A 125 -1.70 11.69 49.72
CA ALA A 125 -1.96 12.73 50.73
C ALA A 125 -0.70 13.66 50.73
N PRO A 126 -0.78 14.89 51.28
CA PRO A 126 0.34 15.82 51.32
C PRO A 126 1.30 15.48 52.47
N GLY A 127 2.61 15.61 52.21
CA GLY A 127 3.65 15.69 53.23
C GLY A 127 4.20 14.34 53.71
N SER A 128 5.34 13.94 53.17
CA SER A 128 6.41 13.44 54.02
C SER A 128 7.76 13.79 53.41
N LEU A 129 8.63 14.27 54.29
CA LEU A 129 9.91 14.88 54.06
C LEU A 129 10.86 14.01 53.23
N MET A 130 11.78 14.69 52.54
CA MET A 130 13.13 14.22 52.24
C MET A 130 13.71 13.42 53.42
N PRO A 131 14.47 12.35 53.14
CA PRO A 131 15.85 12.40 53.61
C PRO A 131 16.88 12.23 52.50
N GLN A 132 17.98 12.95 52.74
CA GLN A 132 19.22 13.01 52.00
C GLN A 132 19.91 11.63 51.86
N GLU A 133 20.62 11.48 50.74
CA GLU A 133 22.00 10.96 50.57
C GLU A 133 22.53 9.83 51.50
N ILE A 134 22.91 8.70 50.85
CA ILE A 134 24.24 8.00 50.92
C ILE A 134 24.54 7.20 52.22
N PRO A 135 25.31 6.07 52.21
CA PRO A 135 26.35 5.55 51.30
C PRO A 135 25.91 4.70 50.10
#